data_AF-A0AAW2ULX9-F1
#
_entry.id   AF-A0AAW2ULX9-F1
#
_cell.length_a   1.000
_cell.length_b   1.000
_cell.length_c   1.000
_cell.angle_alpha   90.00
_cell.angle_beta   90.00
_cell.angle_gamma   90.00
#
_symmetry.space_group_name_H-M   'P 1'
#
loop_
_entity.id
_entity.type
_entity.pdbx_description
1 polymer ?
#
loop_
_entity_poly.entity_id
_entity_poly.type
_entity_poly.pdbx_seq_one_letter_code
_entity_poly.pdbx_strand_id
1 'polypeptide(L)'
;MVRDLIDRDANDWKIDIIAEMFPVPIVNEIKKIQIPDPLEPVKQFWVPSKLGKFSTKSVFNAIQLAKYPPIPEDAALGKKIWSLKMHNRLKLFIWRTLFDTLPTKGKISQLFNILETECLFCGFQVEDSHHLFLDCPFSERIWLRSKWQVRLCALSHLSLREWFMKISNRGSTDFSDCNTQQEFLTTWAVTLE
;
A
#
# COMPACT_ATOMS: atom_id res chain seq x y z
N MET A 1 13.40 -2.37 41.96
CA MET A 1 12.19 -1.60 41.59
C MET A 1 10.98 -2.48 41.26
N VAL A 2 11.02 -3.43 40.31
CA VAL A 2 9.89 -4.40 40.12
C VAL A 2 10.10 -5.70 40.90
N ARG A 3 11.33 -6.21 40.93
CA ARG A 3 11.75 -7.41 41.68
C ARG A 3 11.42 -7.41 43.18
N ASP A 4 11.22 -6.23 43.77
CA ASP A 4 10.96 -6.06 45.20
C ASP A 4 9.46 -6.20 45.53
N LEU A 5 8.61 -6.08 44.49
CA LEU A 5 7.15 -6.25 44.52
C LEU A 5 6.72 -7.72 44.31
N ILE A 6 7.67 -8.62 44.07
CA ILE A 6 7.44 -10.05 43.85
C ILE A 6 7.87 -10.79 45.11
N ASP A 7 6.99 -11.66 45.61
CA ASP A 7 7.29 -12.68 46.59
C ASP A 7 7.95 -13.86 45.88
N ARG A 8 9.21 -14.14 46.23
CA ARG A 8 9.99 -15.21 45.60
C ARG A 8 9.66 -16.59 46.17
N ASP A 9 9.14 -16.66 47.38
CA ASP A 9 8.81 -17.93 48.03
C ASP A 9 7.43 -18.41 47.58
N ALA A 10 6.48 -17.47 47.41
CA ALA A 10 5.15 -17.75 46.88
C ALA A 10 5.08 -17.71 45.33
N ASN A 11 6.11 -17.20 44.67
CA ASN A 11 6.14 -16.89 43.23
C ASN A 11 4.92 -16.04 42.78
N ASP A 12 4.52 -15.09 43.62
CA ASP A 12 3.35 -14.24 43.40
C ASP A 12 3.64 -12.78 43.76
N TRP A 13 2.73 -11.87 43.44
CA TRP A 13 2.83 -10.46 43.73
C TRP A 13 2.59 -10.16 45.21
N LYS A 14 3.38 -9.24 45.79
CA LYS A 14 3.12 -8.70 47.14
C LYS A 14 1.97 -7.70 47.09
N ILE A 15 0.74 -8.22 47.12
CA ILE A 15 -0.48 -7.44 46.91
C ILE A 15 -0.62 -6.28 47.88
N ASP A 16 -0.22 -6.44 49.14
CA ASP A 16 -0.33 -5.39 50.15
C ASP A 16 0.50 -4.16 49.77
N ILE A 17 1.74 -4.38 49.34
CA ILE A 17 2.66 -3.32 48.89
C ILE A 17 2.13 -2.67 47.60
N ILE A 18 1.59 -3.47 46.69
CA ILE A 18 1.07 -2.98 45.40
C ILE A 18 -0.20 -2.14 45.61
N ALA A 19 -1.05 -2.53 46.56
CA ALA A 19 -2.26 -1.80 46.91
C ALA A 19 -1.97 -0.45 47.58
N GLU A 20 -0.86 -0.34 48.32
CA GLU A 20 -0.39 0.93 48.88
C GLU A 20 0.23 1.86 47.82
N MET A 21 0.89 1.28 46.80
CA MET A 21 1.61 2.05 45.79
C MET A 21 0.77 2.47 44.58
N PHE A 22 -0.31 1.75 44.25
CA PHE A 22 -1.07 1.97 43.03
C PHE A 22 -2.58 2.06 43.27
N PRO A 23 -3.30 2.90 42.49
CA PRO A 23 -4.77 2.91 42.48
C PRO A 23 -5.36 1.53 42.14
N VAL A 24 -6.49 1.20 42.76
CA VAL A 24 -7.19 -0.10 42.62
C VAL A 24 -7.34 -0.59 41.16
N PRO A 25 -7.66 0.25 40.15
CA PRO A 25 -7.73 -0.20 38.76
C PRO A 25 -6.40 -0.77 38.24
N ILE A 26 -5.28 -0.15 38.61
CA ILE A 26 -3.93 -0.58 38.19
C ILE A 26 -3.53 -1.85 38.95
N VAL A 27 -3.85 -1.94 40.25
CA VAL A 27 -3.62 -3.15 41.06
C VAL A 27 -4.31 -4.36 40.41
N ASN A 28 -5.53 -4.19 39.92
CA ASN A 28 -6.28 -5.26 39.26
C ASN A 28 -5.66 -5.69 37.92
N GLU A 29 -5.02 -4.79 37.18
CA GLU A 29 -4.29 -5.16 35.97
C GLU A 29 -2.95 -5.84 36.28
N ILE A 30 -2.22 -5.37 37.30
CA ILE A 30 -0.95 -5.99 37.73
C ILE A 30 -1.19 -7.43 38.19
N LYS A 31 -2.26 -7.68 38.96
CA LYS A 31 -2.68 -9.03 39.39
C LYS A 31 -2.92 -10.02 38.24
N LYS A 32 -3.26 -9.54 37.04
CA LYS A 32 -3.47 -10.42 35.87
C LYS A 32 -2.16 -10.90 35.25
N ILE A 33 -1.04 -10.22 35.54
CA ILE A 33 0.27 -10.58 35.01
C ILE A 33 0.76 -11.81 35.76
N GLN A 34 0.84 -12.94 35.07
CA GLN A 34 1.41 -14.18 35.61
C GLN A 34 2.92 -14.02 35.80
N ILE A 35 3.42 -14.33 37.00
CA ILE A 35 4.85 -14.37 37.27
C ILE A 35 5.40 -15.70 36.74
N PRO A 36 6.42 -15.68 35.84
CA PRO A 36 7.00 -16.91 35.31
C PRO A 36 7.54 -17.81 36.42
N ASP A 37 7.31 -19.12 36.32
CA ASP A 37 7.90 -20.10 37.23
C ASP A 37 9.44 -20.03 37.14
N PRO A 38 10.17 -19.88 38.26
CA PRO A 38 11.63 -19.87 38.30
C PRO A 38 12.28 -21.12 37.70
N LEU A 39 11.57 -22.25 37.68
CA LEU A 39 12.03 -23.52 37.14
C LEU A 39 11.81 -23.61 35.62
N GLU A 40 10.94 -22.78 35.04
CA GLU A 40 10.78 -22.72 33.59
C GLU A 40 11.86 -21.82 32.96
N PRO A 41 12.48 -22.26 31.85
CA PRO A 41 13.39 -21.39 31.11
C PRO A 41 12.64 -20.16 30.60
N VAL A 42 13.23 -18.98 30.77
CA VAL A 42 12.66 -17.71 30.30
C VAL A 42 12.35 -17.79 28.80
N LYS A 43 11.06 -17.90 28.46
CA LYS A 43 10.60 -17.93 27.08
C LYS A 43 10.61 -16.51 26.51
N GLN A 44 11.60 -16.21 25.68
CA GLN A 44 11.60 -14.98 24.90
C GLN A 44 10.59 -15.10 23.76
N PHE A 45 9.72 -14.11 23.60
CA PHE A 45 8.78 -14.02 22.50
C PHE A 45 9.02 -12.76 21.67
N TRP A 46 9.01 -12.91 20.36
CA TRP A 46 9.09 -11.82 19.42
C TRP A 46 7.70 -11.17 19.28
N VAL A 47 7.48 -10.05 19.98
CA VAL A 47 6.20 -9.31 20.02
C VAL A 47 5.59 -9.07 18.64
N PRO A 48 6.35 -8.70 17.59
CA PRO A 48 5.79 -8.49 16.26
C PRO A 48 5.31 -9.76 15.53
N SER A 49 5.52 -10.95 16.09
CA SER A 49 5.02 -12.21 15.54
C SER A 49 3.84 -12.74 16.36
N LYS A 50 2.74 -13.05 15.68
CA LYS A 50 1.56 -13.69 16.29
C LYS A 50 1.87 -15.04 16.96
N LEU A 51 2.92 -15.71 16.52
CA LEU A 51 3.37 -16.99 17.08
C LEU A 51 4.51 -16.82 18.10
N GLY A 52 4.89 -15.57 18.42
CA GLY A 52 6.04 -15.27 19.28
C GLY A 52 7.40 -15.69 18.72
N LYS A 53 7.46 -16.25 17.51
CA LYS A 53 8.70 -16.72 16.89
C LYS A 53 9.43 -15.58 16.17
N PHE A 54 10.71 -15.45 16.48
CA PHE A 54 11.61 -14.55 15.77
C PHE A 54 11.90 -15.06 14.36
N SER A 55 11.96 -14.14 13.39
CA SER A 55 12.50 -14.39 12.06
C SER A 55 12.96 -13.08 11.44
N THR A 56 13.96 -13.15 10.55
CA THR A 56 14.40 -11.99 9.75
C THR A 56 13.24 -11.35 8.98
N LYS A 57 12.32 -12.15 8.46
CA LYS A 57 11.07 -11.68 7.81
C LYS A 57 10.19 -10.85 8.76
N SER A 58 9.96 -11.33 9.98
CA SER A 58 9.13 -10.61 10.95
C SER A 58 9.78 -9.30 11.43
N VAL A 59 11.11 -9.27 11.54
CA VAL A 59 11.87 -8.05 11.85
C VAL A 59 11.75 -7.05 10.71
N PHE A 60 12.02 -7.49 9.48
CA PHE A 60 11.90 -6.65 8.30
C PHE A 60 10.50 -6.05 8.17
N ASN A 61 9.46 -6.87 8.33
CA ASN A 61 8.08 -6.40 8.28
C ASN A 61 7.77 -5.39 9.39
N ALA A 62 8.24 -5.61 10.63
CA ALA A 62 8.03 -4.67 11.73
C ALA A 62 8.71 -3.32 11.46
N ILE A 63 9.95 -3.34 10.96
CA ILE A 63 10.68 -2.12 10.59
C ILE A 63 9.99 -1.40 9.43
N GLN A 64 9.55 -2.14 8.40
CA GLN A 64 8.85 -1.57 7.25
C GLN A 64 7.53 -0.93 7.66
N LEU A 65 6.69 -1.61 8.45
CA LEU A 65 5.41 -1.07 8.91
C LEU A 65 5.58 0.15 9.81
N ALA A 66 6.67 0.22 10.59
CA ALA A 66 6.98 1.38 11.41
C ALA A 66 7.43 2.59 10.59
N LYS A 67 8.21 2.37 9.51
CA LYS A 67 8.71 3.44 8.63
C LYS A 67 7.67 3.89 7.59
N TYR A 68 6.92 2.94 7.05
CA TYR A 68 5.95 3.13 5.98
C TYR A 68 4.65 2.42 6.38
N PRO A 69 3.86 3.03 7.27
CA PRO A 69 2.58 2.47 7.66
C PRO A 69 1.69 2.31 6.41
N PRO A 70 1.02 1.16 6.23
CA PRO A 70 0.22 0.92 5.04
C PRO A 70 -0.97 1.87 5.03
N ILE A 71 -1.13 2.61 3.94
CA ILE A 71 -2.32 3.41 3.69
C ILE A 71 -3.46 2.42 3.34
N PRO A 72 -4.57 2.37 4.09
CA PRO A 72 -5.63 1.39 3.86
C PRO A 72 -6.19 1.42 2.43
N GLU A 73 -6.31 2.62 1.85
CA GLU A 73 -6.75 2.84 0.48
C GLU A 73 -5.78 2.21 -0.54
N ASP A 74 -4.48 2.43 -0.38
CA ASP A 74 -3.43 1.85 -1.24
C ASP A 74 -3.42 0.32 -1.15
N ALA A 75 -3.59 -0.24 0.05
CA ALA A 75 -3.66 -1.68 0.24
C ALA A 75 -4.90 -2.28 -0.44
N ALA A 76 -6.05 -1.61 -0.38
CA ALA A 76 -7.26 -2.03 -1.06
C ALA A 76 -7.12 -1.93 -2.59
N LEU A 77 -6.56 -0.82 -3.08
CA LEU A 77 -6.29 -0.61 -4.51
C LEU A 77 -5.32 -1.65 -5.06
N GLY A 78 -4.23 -1.93 -4.34
CA GLY A 78 -3.28 -2.99 -4.68
C GLY A 78 -3.97 -4.35 -4.81
N LYS A 79 -4.78 -4.75 -3.81
CA LYS A 79 -5.55 -6.01 -3.87
C LYS A 79 -6.48 -6.06 -5.08
N LYS A 80 -7.17 -4.96 -5.40
CA LYS A 80 -8.06 -4.87 -6.58
C LYS A 80 -7.26 -5.09 -7.87
N ILE A 81 -6.13 -4.41 -8.06
CA ILE A 81 -5.27 -4.56 -9.25
C ILE A 81 -4.82 -6.03 -9.41
N TRP A 82 -4.34 -6.64 -8.33
CA TRP A 82 -3.83 -8.02 -8.39
C TRP A 82 -4.93 -9.07 -8.59
N SER A 83 -6.18 -8.76 -8.22
CA SER A 83 -7.36 -9.61 -8.47
C SER A 83 -7.87 -9.62 -9.92
N LEU A 84 -7.42 -8.67 -10.75
CA LEU A 84 -7.87 -8.58 -12.15
C LEU A 84 -7.46 -9.84 -12.94
N LYS A 85 -8.32 -10.29 -13.84
CA LYS A 85 -8.02 -11.41 -14.76
C LYS A 85 -7.26 -10.90 -15.99
N MET A 86 -5.98 -10.58 -15.82
CA MET A 86 -5.10 -10.11 -16.91
C MET A 86 -3.64 -10.48 -16.68
N HIS A 87 -2.82 -10.35 -17.72
CA HIS A 87 -1.39 -10.64 -17.66
C HIS A 87 -0.67 -9.81 -16.56
N ASN A 88 0.28 -10.41 -15.84
CA ASN A 88 0.98 -9.74 -14.74
C ASN A 88 1.75 -8.49 -15.17
N ARG A 89 2.24 -8.45 -16.41
CA ARG A 89 2.86 -7.25 -17.00
C ARG A 89 1.91 -6.04 -17.00
N LEU A 90 0.63 -6.28 -17.29
CA LEU A 90 -0.40 -5.23 -17.27
C LEU A 90 -0.74 -4.79 -15.85
N LYS A 91 -0.88 -5.74 -14.92
CA LYS A 91 -1.10 -5.44 -13.51
C LYS A 91 0.01 -4.57 -12.95
N LEU A 92 1.26 -4.92 -13.25
CA LEU A 92 2.44 -4.16 -12.84
C LEU A 92 2.40 -2.76 -13.42
N PHE A 93 2.04 -2.62 -14.69
CA PHE A 93 1.97 -1.34 -15.34
C PHE A 93 0.89 -0.44 -14.72
N ILE A 94 -0.34 -0.95 -14.56
CA ILE A 94 -1.43 -0.27 -13.85
C ILE A 94 -1.01 0.14 -12.45
N TRP A 95 -0.37 -0.77 -11.71
CA TRP A 95 0.17 -0.47 -10.38
C TRP A 95 1.17 0.68 -10.45
N ARG A 96 2.13 0.65 -11.39
CA ARG A 96 3.11 1.72 -11.52
C ARG A 96 2.47 3.07 -11.83
N THR A 97 1.46 3.09 -12.69
CA THR A 97 0.70 4.27 -13.06
C THR A 97 -0.05 4.86 -11.86
N LEU A 98 -0.79 4.03 -11.12
CA LEU A 98 -1.65 4.49 -10.01
C LEU A 98 -0.90 4.88 -8.74
N PHE A 99 0.28 4.30 -8.55
CA PHE A 99 1.19 4.61 -7.45
C PHE A 99 2.24 5.67 -7.83
N ASP A 100 2.07 6.27 -9.00
CA ASP A 100 2.95 7.31 -9.50
C ASP A 100 4.43 6.89 -9.42
N THR A 101 4.76 5.74 -10.00
CA THR A 101 6.14 5.22 -10.09
C THR A 101 6.64 5.06 -11.53
N LEU A 102 5.85 5.53 -12.51
CA LEU A 102 6.32 5.64 -13.89
C LEU A 102 7.44 6.68 -14.02
N PRO A 103 8.47 6.40 -14.84
CA PRO A 103 9.57 7.31 -15.10
C PRO A 103 9.17 8.38 -16.12
N THR A 104 8.23 9.26 -15.75
CA THR A 104 7.84 10.39 -16.60
C THR A 104 8.91 11.48 -16.55
N LYS A 105 9.00 12.33 -17.58
CA LYS A 105 9.94 13.47 -17.58
C LYS A 105 9.77 14.36 -16.34
N GLY A 106 8.53 14.57 -15.89
CA GLY A 106 8.23 15.28 -14.65
C GLY A 106 8.95 14.66 -13.44
N LYS A 107 8.93 13.33 -13.28
CA LYS A 107 9.65 12.66 -12.18
C LYS A 107 11.15 12.63 -12.37
N ILE A 108 11.61 12.35 -13.59
CA ILE A 108 13.04 12.29 -13.89
C ILE A 108 13.68 13.66 -13.63
N SER A 109 12.98 14.75 -13.95
CA SER A 109 13.47 16.11 -13.66
C SER A 109 13.71 16.35 -12.17
N GLN A 110 12.86 15.83 -11.29
CA GLN A 110 13.00 15.98 -9.84
C GLN A 110 14.21 15.20 -9.29
N LEU A 111 14.63 14.14 -9.99
CA LEU A 111 15.76 13.30 -9.58
C LEU A 111 17.09 13.79 -10.15
N PHE A 112 17.08 14.33 -11.37
CA PHE A 112 18.31 14.64 -12.14
C PHE A 112 18.43 16.11 -12.56
N ASN A 113 17.56 17.00 -12.07
CA ASN A 113 17.53 18.44 -12.40
C ASN A 113 17.47 18.73 -13.92
N ILE A 114 16.72 17.93 -14.67
CA ILE A 114 16.51 18.12 -16.10
C ILE A 114 15.45 19.22 -16.31
N LEU A 115 15.72 20.19 -17.18
CA LEU A 115 14.82 21.33 -17.42
C LEU A 115 13.64 20.99 -18.35
N GLU A 116 13.79 19.98 -19.20
CA GLU A 116 12.76 19.58 -20.16
C GLU A 116 11.75 18.61 -19.53
N THR A 117 10.66 19.16 -19.01
CA THR A 117 9.60 18.41 -18.36
C THR A 117 8.36 18.21 -19.22
N GLU A 118 8.30 18.87 -20.38
CA GLU A 118 7.12 18.89 -21.24
C GLU A 118 6.83 17.51 -21.83
N CYS A 119 5.55 17.15 -21.84
CA CYS A 119 5.01 15.93 -22.42
C CYS A 119 5.44 15.79 -23.89
N LEU A 120 6.07 14.66 -24.22
CA LEU A 120 6.55 14.39 -25.58
C LEU A 120 5.45 14.39 -26.64
N PHE A 121 4.21 14.06 -26.25
CA PHE A 121 3.11 13.93 -27.18
C PHE A 121 2.39 15.25 -27.48
N CYS A 122 2.28 16.15 -26.49
CA CYS A 122 1.52 17.40 -26.65
C CYS A 122 2.39 18.66 -26.57
N GLY A 123 3.51 18.64 -25.84
CA GLY A 123 4.39 19.79 -25.65
C GLY A 123 3.80 20.94 -24.82
N PHE A 124 2.62 20.77 -24.19
CA PHE A 124 1.91 21.88 -23.52
C PHE A 124 1.94 21.82 -21.99
N GLN A 125 2.14 20.64 -21.40
CA GLN A 125 2.10 20.43 -19.95
C GLN A 125 3.24 19.51 -19.50
N VAL A 126 3.54 19.57 -18.21
CA VAL A 126 4.50 18.67 -17.57
C VAL A 126 4.04 17.22 -17.74
N GLU A 127 4.99 16.35 -18.10
CA GLU A 127 4.74 14.94 -18.25
C GLU A 127 4.63 14.25 -16.87
N ASP A 128 3.40 13.94 -16.48
CA ASP A 128 3.11 13.06 -15.37
C ASP A 128 2.12 11.96 -15.79
N SER A 129 1.86 11.00 -14.89
CA SER A 129 0.96 9.89 -15.21
C SER A 129 -0.48 10.35 -15.42
N HIS A 130 -0.93 11.39 -14.72
CA HIS A 130 -2.30 11.88 -14.86
C HIS A 130 -2.48 12.52 -16.24
N HIS A 131 -1.59 13.43 -16.61
CA HIS A 131 -1.56 14.07 -17.91
C HIS A 131 -1.46 13.03 -19.03
N LEU A 132 -0.49 12.12 -18.97
CA LEU A 132 -0.28 11.12 -20.00
C LEU A 132 -1.49 10.23 -20.25
N PHE A 133 -2.34 9.96 -19.25
CA PHE A 133 -3.47 9.05 -19.43
C PHE A 133 -4.83 9.74 -19.55
N LEU A 134 -5.02 10.94 -19.00
CA LEU A 134 -6.32 11.59 -18.86
C LEU A 134 -6.40 13.00 -19.47
N ASP A 135 -5.34 13.81 -19.41
CA ASP A 135 -5.41 15.22 -19.87
C ASP A 135 -4.74 15.44 -21.24
N CYS A 136 -3.86 14.54 -21.65
CA CYS A 136 -3.11 14.69 -22.89
C CYS A 136 -4.04 14.59 -24.10
N PRO A 137 -4.06 15.60 -24.99
CA PRO A 137 -4.89 15.56 -26.20
C PRO A 137 -4.55 14.38 -27.13
N PHE A 138 -3.30 13.90 -27.09
CA PHE A 138 -2.90 12.70 -27.81
C PHE A 138 -3.61 11.46 -27.26
N SER A 139 -3.54 11.25 -25.94
CA SER A 139 -4.17 10.13 -25.26
C SER A 139 -5.69 10.15 -25.40
N GLU A 140 -6.32 11.32 -25.37
CA GLU A 140 -7.74 11.47 -25.67
C GLU A 140 -8.11 10.89 -27.04
N ARG A 141 -7.31 11.17 -28.08
CA ARG A 141 -7.56 10.62 -29.42
C ARG A 141 -7.42 9.11 -29.45
N ILE A 142 -6.47 8.54 -28.69
CA ILE A 142 -6.27 7.09 -28.61
C ILE A 142 -7.48 6.46 -27.91
N TRP A 143 -7.90 6.97 -26.75
CA TRP A 143 -9.05 6.46 -26.02
C TRP A 143 -10.36 6.53 -26.81
N LEU A 144 -10.56 7.63 -27.56
CA LEU A 144 -11.73 7.80 -28.42
C LEU A 144 -11.75 6.78 -29.57
N ARG A 145 -10.58 6.41 -30.10
CA ARG A 145 -10.43 5.44 -31.20
C ARG A 145 -10.32 3.99 -30.73
N SER A 146 -10.13 3.78 -29.42
CA SER A 146 -10.18 2.44 -28.82
C SER A 146 -11.58 1.83 -28.93
N LYS A 147 -11.70 0.51 -28.76
CA LYS A 147 -13.00 -0.17 -28.75
C LYS A 147 -13.94 0.33 -27.65
N TRP A 148 -13.40 0.91 -26.58
CA TRP A 148 -14.20 1.47 -25.50
C TRP A 148 -14.73 2.87 -25.78
N GLN A 149 -14.23 3.53 -26.85
CA GLN A 149 -14.67 4.86 -27.30
C GLN A 149 -14.81 5.87 -26.15
N VAL A 150 -13.85 5.85 -25.22
CA VAL A 150 -13.93 6.63 -23.98
C VAL A 150 -13.68 8.09 -24.31
N ARG A 151 -14.65 8.94 -23.94
CA ARG A 151 -14.50 10.40 -24.01
C ARG A 151 -13.89 10.92 -22.72
N LEU A 152 -12.60 11.25 -22.75
CA LEU A 152 -11.87 11.72 -21.56
C LEU A 152 -12.33 13.11 -21.08
N CYS A 153 -12.78 14.00 -21.96
CA CYS A 153 -13.37 15.28 -21.55
C CYS A 153 -14.44 15.16 -20.44
N ALA A 154 -15.25 14.09 -20.47
CA ALA A 154 -16.29 13.84 -19.46
C ALA A 154 -15.74 13.37 -18.09
N LEU A 155 -14.44 13.07 -18.02
CA LEU A 155 -13.74 12.47 -16.89
C LEU A 155 -12.60 13.35 -16.37
N SER A 156 -12.42 14.54 -16.94
CA SER A 156 -11.37 15.54 -16.61
C SER A 156 -11.35 15.99 -15.14
N HIS A 157 -12.46 15.80 -14.42
CA HIS A 157 -12.55 16.13 -12.98
C HIS A 157 -12.11 14.99 -12.07
N LEU A 158 -11.82 13.81 -12.61
CA LEU A 158 -11.46 12.62 -11.83
C LEU A 158 -9.97 12.45 -11.76
N SER A 159 -9.46 12.12 -10.57
CA SER A 159 -8.10 11.60 -10.46
C SER A 159 -7.93 10.30 -11.22
N LEU A 160 -6.68 9.98 -11.56
CA LEU A 160 -6.32 8.72 -12.22
C LEU A 160 -6.81 7.48 -11.44
N ARG A 161 -6.79 7.56 -10.10
CA ARG A 161 -7.28 6.50 -9.21
C ARG A 161 -8.80 6.35 -9.27
N GLU A 162 -9.55 7.44 -9.20
CA GLU A 162 -11.01 7.42 -9.29
C GLU A 162 -11.49 6.92 -10.66
N TRP A 163 -10.82 7.37 -11.72
CA TRP A 163 -11.06 6.90 -13.08
C TRP A 163 -10.89 5.37 -13.17
N PHE A 164 -9.77 4.85 -12.67
CA PHE A 164 -9.49 3.41 -12.67
C PHE A 164 -10.53 2.63 -11.84
N MET A 165 -10.93 3.16 -10.69
CA MET A 165 -11.96 2.52 -9.86
C MET A 165 -13.32 2.49 -10.57
N LYS A 166 -13.70 3.56 -11.28
CA LYS A 166 -14.95 3.57 -12.07
C LYS A 166 -14.92 2.56 -13.21
N ILE A 167 -13.80 2.42 -13.91
CA ILE A 167 -13.68 1.45 -15.02
C ILE A 167 -13.65 0.02 -14.49
N SER A 168 -12.88 -0.25 -13.44
CA SER A 168 -12.74 -1.59 -12.86
C SER A 168 -13.99 -2.10 -12.12
N ASN A 169 -14.96 -1.23 -11.82
CA ASN A 169 -16.25 -1.58 -11.22
C ASN A 169 -17.39 -1.70 -12.24
N ARG A 170 -17.22 -1.23 -13.47
CA ARG A 170 -18.12 -1.55 -14.58
C ARG A 170 -17.87 -3.00 -14.97
N GLY A 171 -18.54 -3.92 -14.29
CA GLY A 171 -18.43 -5.38 -14.43
C GLY A 171 -18.79 -5.96 -15.82
N SER A 172 -18.63 -5.19 -16.89
CA SER A 172 -18.85 -5.55 -18.30
C SER A 172 -17.57 -5.48 -19.13
N THR A 173 -16.45 -4.98 -18.58
CA THR A 173 -15.15 -5.11 -19.24
C THR A 173 -14.54 -6.44 -18.81
N ASP A 174 -14.85 -7.48 -19.58
CA ASP A 174 -14.17 -8.75 -19.43
C ASP A 174 -12.73 -8.59 -19.95
N PHE A 175 -11.84 -8.14 -19.08
CA PHE A 175 -10.41 -8.14 -19.36
C PHE A 175 -9.87 -9.56 -19.58
N SER A 176 -10.67 -10.63 -19.46
CA SER A 176 -10.24 -11.98 -19.82
C SER A 176 -10.27 -12.26 -21.33
N ASP A 177 -10.91 -11.41 -22.14
CA ASP A 177 -10.79 -11.50 -23.59
C ASP A 177 -9.40 -11.03 -24.04
N CYS A 178 -8.67 -11.93 -24.71
CA CYS A 178 -7.32 -11.71 -25.22
C CYS A 178 -7.24 -10.48 -26.13
N ASN A 179 -8.27 -10.23 -26.94
CA ASN A 179 -8.32 -9.05 -27.81
C ASN A 179 -8.46 -7.75 -27.01
N THR A 180 -9.27 -7.78 -25.95
CA THR A 180 -9.47 -6.65 -25.04
C THR A 180 -8.19 -6.34 -24.24
N GLN A 181 -7.40 -7.36 -23.89
CA GLN A 181 -6.06 -7.17 -23.29
C GLN A 181 -5.04 -6.62 -24.27
N GLN A 182 -5.02 -7.14 -25.51
CA GLN A 182 -4.10 -6.70 -26.57
C GLN A 182 -4.39 -5.25 -26.99
N GLU A 183 -5.65 -4.83 -26.98
CA GLU A 183 -6.05 -3.46 -27.31
C GLU A 183 -5.86 -2.49 -26.15
N PHE A 184 -6.05 -2.96 -24.91
CA PHE A 184 -5.56 -2.22 -23.75
C PHE A 184 -4.05 -2.00 -23.92
N LEU A 185 -3.29 -3.05 -24.24
CA LEU A 185 -1.85 -2.97 -24.46
C LEU A 185 -1.48 -1.98 -25.57
N THR A 186 -2.13 -1.98 -26.74
CA THR A 186 -1.78 -1.04 -27.82
C THR A 186 -2.19 0.39 -27.50
N THR A 187 -3.37 0.59 -26.90
CA THR A 187 -3.86 1.92 -26.49
C THR A 187 -2.98 2.52 -25.39
N TRP A 188 -2.51 1.69 -24.46
CA TRP A 188 -1.75 2.11 -23.27
C TRP A 188 -0.22 2.00 -23.43
N ALA A 189 0.31 1.28 -24.43
CA ALA A 189 1.73 1.25 -24.76
C ALA A 189 2.15 2.33 -25.77
N VAL A 190 1.29 2.70 -26.72
CA VAL A 190 1.56 3.80 -27.67
C VAL A 190 1.67 5.16 -26.97
N THR A 191 1.22 5.27 -25.71
CA THR A 191 1.41 6.47 -24.88
C THR A 191 2.75 6.49 -24.13
N LEU A 192 3.64 5.50 -24.31
CA LEU A 192 4.92 5.41 -23.59
C LEU A 192 6.13 4.94 -24.43
N GLU A 193 5.96 4.68 -25.72
CA GLU A 193 7.06 4.51 -26.70
C GLU A 193 7.24 5.80 -27.50
#